data_AF-A0A2V7S252-F1
#
_entry.id   AF-A0A2V7S252-F1
#
_cell.length_a   1.000
_cell.length_b   1.000
_cell.length_c   1.000
_cell.angle_alpha   90.00
_cell.angle_beta   90.00
_cell.angle_gamma   90.00
#
_symmetry.space_group_name_H-M   'P 1'
#
loop_
_entity.id
_entity.type
_entity.pdbx_description
1 polymer ?
#
loop_
_entity_poly.entity_id
_entity_poly.type
_entity_poly.pdbx_seq_one_letter_code
_entity_poly.pdbx_strand_id
1 'polypeptide(L)' 'MAHGDLTIFDESWRAALRVAETMTSNRGQIPTDVYSTLASHWDAGQIIEIVAVVGLFNYFNRFAIGLDIPPTK' A
#
# COMPACT_ATOMS: atom_id res chain seq x y z
N MET A 1 10.92 8.11 -6.47
CA MET A 1 9.48 7.92 -6.78
C MET A 1 8.83 9.28 -6.66
N ALA A 2 7.96 9.68 -7.59
CA ALA A 2 7.21 10.93 -7.44
C ALA A 2 6.22 10.75 -6.29
N HIS A 3 6.40 11.49 -5.20
CA HIS A 3 5.41 11.54 -4.13
C HIS A 3 4.23 12.36 -4.66
N GLY A 4 3.09 11.71 -4.86
CA GLY A 4 1.84 12.41 -5.20
C GLY A 4 1.42 13.33 -4.06
N ASP A 5 0.71 14.41 -4.38
CA ASP A 5 0.09 15.25 -3.36
C ASP A 5 -1.01 14.47 -2.65
N LEU A 6 -0.76 14.09 -1.39
CA LEU A 6 -1.70 13.31 -0.57
C LEU A 6 -2.66 14.19 0.23
N THR A 7 -2.54 15.52 0.15
CA THR A 7 -3.40 16.45 0.91
C THR A 7 -4.84 16.45 0.40
N ILE A 8 -5.06 15.99 -0.83
CA ILE A 8 -6.38 15.83 -1.45
C ILE A 8 -7.22 14.71 -0.82
N PHE A 9 -6.58 13.78 -0.11
CA PHE A 9 -7.26 12.68 0.56
C PHE A 9 -7.64 13.06 1.99
N ASP A 10 -8.54 12.31 2.61
CA ASP A 10 -8.74 12.41 4.06
C ASP A 10 -7.63 11.66 4.83
N GLU A 11 -7.60 11.83 6.15
CA GLU A 11 -6.56 11.23 6.99
C GLU A 11 -6.59 9.70 6.96
N SER A 12 -7.78 9.11 6.88
CA SER A 12 -7.96 7.66 6.79
C SER A 12 -7.30 7.08 5.53
N TRP A 13 -7.47 7.72 4.37
CA TRP A 13 -6.83 7.30 3.14
C TRP A 13 -5.34 7.59 3.12
N ARG A 14 -4.88 8.70 3.71
CA ARG A 14 -3.44 8.94 3.90
C ARG A 14 -2.76 7.84 4.71
N ALA A 15 -3.39 7.38 5.79
CA ALA A 15 -2.89 6.26 6.58
C ALA A 15 -2.79 4.96 5.75
N ALA A 16 -3.80 4.66 4.93
CA ALA A 16 -3.79 3.50 4.02
C ALA A 16 -2.68 3.60 2.95
N LEU A 17 -2.47 4.78 2.36
CA LEU A 17 -1.41 5.02 1.37
C LEU A 17 -0.01 4.90 1.99
N ARG A 18 0.16 5.30 3.26
CA ARG A 18 1.41 5.12 4.00
C ARG A 18 1.74 3.65 4.24
N VAL A 19 0.73 2.83 4.53
CA VAL A 19 0.87 1.36 4.60
C VAL A 19 1.29 0.79 3.25
N ALA A 20 0.65 1.22 2.16
CA ALA A 20 0.98 0.79 0.80
C ALA A 20 2.44 1.13 0.42
N GLU A 21 2.88 2.36 0.69
CA GLU A 21 4.27 2.81 0.49
C GLU A 21 5.26 1.93 1.25
N THR A 22 4.94 1.63 2.51
CA THR A 22 5.84 0.88 3.40
C THR A 22 5.95 -0.59 3.02
N MET A 23 4.83 -1.25 2.72
CA MET A 23 4.82 -2.64 2.23
C MET A 23 5.59 -2.80 0.92
N THR A 24 5.58 -1.76 0.08
CA THR A 24 6.26 -1.79 -1.22
C THR A 24 7.76 -1.54 -1.10
N SER A 25 8.18 -0.65 -0.18
CA SER A 25 9.56 -0.20 -0.07
C SER A 25 10.41 -0.95 0.96
N ASN A 26 9.81 -1.39 2.08
CA ASN A 26 10.54 -1.87 3.26
C ASN A 26 10.48 -3.40 3.45
N ARG A 27 10.91 -4.17 2.45
CA ARG A 27 10.93 -5.66 2.49
C ARG A 27 9.58 -6.32 2.87
N GLY A 28 8.48 -5.58 2.83
CA GLY A 28 7.14 -6.07 3.18
C GLY A 28 6.72 -5.93 4.64
N GLN A 29 7.52 -5.31 5.53
CA GLN A 29 7.14 -5.15 6.93
C GLN A 29 6.49 -3.79 7.20
N ILE A 30 5.31 -3.79 7.82
CA ILE A 30 4.61 -2.58 8.28
C ILE A 30 5.11 -2.23 9.70
N PRO A 31 5.71 -1.05 9.93
CA PRO A 31 6.09 -0.55 11.24
C PRO A 31 4.89 -0.40 12.17
N THR A 32 5.11 -0.56 13.47
CA THR A 32 4.04 -0.52 14.48
C THR A 32 3.31 0.83 14.51
N ASP A 33 4.03 1.94 14.39
CA ASP A 33 3.46 3.29 14.33
C ASP A 33 2.53 3.45 13.11
N VAL A 34 2.97 2.99 11.94
CA VAL A 34 2.17 3.02 10.71
C VAL A 34 0.90 2.16 10.85
N TYR A 35 1.03 0.97 11.43
CA TYR A 35 -0.13 0.11 11.70
C TYR A 35 -1.10 0.75 12.71
N SER A 36 -0.58 1.34 13.79
CA SER A 36 -1.39 2.00 14.82
C SER A 36 -2.19 3.18 14.25
N THR A 37 -1.60 3.98 13.36
CA THR A 37 -2.33 5.06 12.67
C THR A 37 -3.42 4.50 11.74
N LEU A 38 -3.16 3.40 11.03
CA LEU A 38 -4.22 2.76 10.22
C LEU A 38 -5.37 2.27 11.12
N ALA A 39 -5.05 1.61 12.23
CA ALA A 39 -6.02 1.06 13.16
C ALA A 39 -6.81 2.11 13.95
N SER A 40 -6.39 3.37 13.97
CA SER A 40 -7.21 4.46 14.51
C SER A 40 -8.31 4.94 13.55
N HIS A 41 -8.27 4.53 12.28
CA HIS A 41 -9.22 4.94 11.25
C HIS A 41 -10.08 3.82 10.68
N TRP A 42 -9.56 2.58 10.68
CA TRP A 42 -10.16 1.44 10.00
C TRP A 42 -10.34 0.27 10.96
N ASP A 43 -11.42 -0.49 10.79
CA ASP A 43 -11.64 -1.71 11.54
C ASP A 43 -10.75 -2.87 11.03
N ALA A 44 -10.69 -3.97 11.79
CA ALA A 44 -9.83 -5.10 11.48
C ALA A 44 -10.13 -5.74 10.10
N GLY A 45 -11.40 -5.79 9.69
CA GLY A 45 -11.79 -6.33 8.38
C GLY A 45 -11.32 -5.43 7.24
N GLN A 46 -11.54 -4.12 7.38
CA GLN A 46 -11.08 -3.13 6.42
C GLN A 46 -9.55 -3.13 6.28
N ILE A 47 -8.82 -3.29 7.39
CA ILE A 47 -7.36 -3.40 7.38
C ILE A 47 -6.91 -4.62 6.59
N ILE A 48 -7.57 -5.78 6.77
CA ILE A 48 -7.26 -6.99 6.01
C ILE A 48 -7.44 -6.75 4.51
N GLU A 49 -8.53 -6.10 4.10
CA GLU A 49 -8.79 -5.78 2.70
C GLU A 49 -7.74 -4.83 2.11
N ILE A 50 -7.39 -3.75 2.83
CA ILE A 50 -6.35 -2.80 2.42
C ILE A 50 -5.02 -3.53 2.20
N VAL A 51 -4.58 -4.33 3.17
CA VAL A 51 -3.32 -5.08 3.09
C VAL A 51 -3.35 -6.12 1.98
N ALA A 52 -4.50 -6.78 1.77
CA ALA A 52 -4.68 -7.77 0.69
C ALA A 52 -4.55 -7.12 -0.69
N VAL A 53 -5.18 -5.97 -0.92
CA VAL A 53 -5.09 -5.22 -2.19
C VAL A 53 -3.64 -4.81 -2.46
N VAL A 54 -2.96 -4.21 -1.47
CA VAL A 54 -1.54 -3.84 -1.59
C VAL A 54 -0.67 -5.06 -1.92
N GLY A 55 -0.88 -6.18 -1.20
CA GLY A 55 -0.17 -7.43 -1.43
C GLY A 55 -0.37 -7.98 -2.85
N LEU A 56 -1.60 -7.97 -3.34
CA LEU A 56 -1.95 -8.43 -4.68
C LEU A 56 -1.24 -7.63 -5.77
N PHE A 57 -1.24 -6.29 -5.66
CA PHE A 57 -0.52 -5.44 -6.62
C PHE A 57 1.00 -5.61 -6.52
N ASN A 58 1.55 -5.78 -5.32
CA ASN A 58 2.97 -6.09 -5.16
C ASN A 58 3.36 -7.42 -5.81
N TYR A 59 2.49 -8.43 -5.74
CA TYR A 59 2.68 -9.68 -6.48
C TYR A 59 2.67 -9.45 -7.99
N PHE A 60 1.64 -8.80 -8.53
CA PHE A 60 1.55 -8.55 -9.97
C PHE A 60 2.71 -7.70 -10.50
N ASN A 61 3.13 -6.68 -9.75
CA ASN A 61 4.28 -5.85 -10.13
C ASN A 61 5.55 -6.68 -10.23
N ARG A 62 5.81 -7.58 -9.26
CA ARG A 62 6.99 -8.47 -9.29
C ARG A 62 6.90 -9.50 -10.40
N PHE A 63 5.70 -10.04 -10.65
CA PHE A 63 5.44 -10.96 -11.76
C PHE A 63 5.73 -10.29 -13.12
N ALA A 64 5.20 -9.08 -13.33
CA ALA A 64 5.40 -8.32 -14.56
C ALA A 64 6.88 -7.95 -14.79
N ILE A 65 7.57 -7.48 -13.75
CA ILE A 65 9.00 -7.19 -13.80
C ILE A 65 9.81 -8.45 -14.11
N GLY A 66 9.50 -9.58 -13.44
CA GLY A 66 10.23 -10.83 -13.61
C GLY A 66 10.09 -11.45 -15.01
N LEU A 67 9.03 -11.13 -15.74
CA LEU A 67 8.77 -11.62 -17.10
C LEU A 67 8.97 -10.56 -18.20
N ASP A 68 9.43 -9.35 -17.84
CA ASP A 68 9.59 -8.20 -18.76
C ASP A 68 8.31 -7.92 -19.59
N ILE A 69 7.15 -7.92 -18.92
CA ILE A 69 5.86 -7.72 -19.59
C ILE A 69 5.72 -6.25 -20.01
N PRO A 70 5.53 -5.94 -21.31
CA PRO A 70 5.36 -4.57 -21.76
C PRO A 70 3.99 -4.00 -21.34
N PRO A 71 3.88 -2.68 -21.11
CA PRO A 71 2.59 -2.03 -20.85
C PRO A 71 1.63 -2.24 -22.02
N THR A 72 0.38 -2.61 -21.72
CA THR A 72 -0.69 -2.59 -22.72
C THR A 72 -1.06 -1.15 -23.08
N LYS A 73 -1.29 -0.90 -24.37
CA LYS A 73 -1.77 0.38 -24.88
C LYS A 73 -3.23 0.61 -24.54
#